data_AF-A0AAT9HTH8-F1
#
_entry.id   AF-A0AAT9HTH8-F1
#
_cell.length_a   1.000
_cell.length_b   1.000
_cell.length_c   1.000
_cell.angle_alpha   90.00
_cell.angle_beta   90.00
_cell.angle_gamma   90.00
#
_symmetry.space_group_name_H-M   'P 1'
#
loop_
_entity.id
_entity.type
_entity.pdbx_description
1 polymer ?
#
loop_
_entity_poly.entity_id
_entity_poly.type
_entity_poly.pdbx_seq_one_letter_code
_entity_poly.pdbx_strand_id
1 'polypeptide(L)'
;MSVRPAETVDAVEPGRMTPKDIANRALSEHDPAVLDQLLALPQAHLVVDGYNVTKTGYPQMPLEKQRLRLLGQLAQLAAQTGAEVTCVFDGAELAAPVLLAPPRGVRVLFSKPGVTADELIRQLVRAEPPGRPVIVASTDREVADGVARAGARPVASAMLLKRLA
;
A
#
# COMPACT_ATOMS: atom_id res chain seq x y z
N MET A 1 28.16 36.56 1.37
CA MET A 1 28.02 35.09 1.31
C MET A 1 26.75 34.75 2.08
N SER A 2 25.70 34.25 1.41
CA SER A 2 24.40 33.99 2.06
C SER A 2 24.43 32.60 2.68
N VAL A 3 24.39 32.52 4.00
CA VAL A 3 24.27 31.26 4.75
C VAL A 3 22.87 30.69 4.49
N ARG A 4 22.77 29.40 4.17
CA ARG A 4 21.47 28.74 3.95
C ARG A 4 20.88 28.31 5.29
N PRO A 5 19.54 28.33 5.46
CA PRO A 5 18.90 27.96 6.73
C PRO A 5 19.28 26.57 7.29
N ALA A 6 19.68 25.63 6.43
CA ALA A 6 20.12 24.30 6.86
C ALA A 6 21.52 24.30 7.51
N GLU A 7 22.32 25.33 7.28
CA GLU A 7 23.71 25.45 7.76
C GLU A 7 23.78 26.07 9.17
N THR A 8 22.65 26.56 9.70
CA THR A 8 22.56 27.15 11.05
C THR A 8 22.07 26.16 12.11
N VAL A 9 21.83 24.91 11.73
CA VAL A 9 21.27 23.88 12.62
C VAL A 9 22.38 22.91 13.00
N ASP A 10 22.60 22.73 14.31
CA ASP A 10 23.55 21.75 14.83
C ASP A 10 23.02 20.34 14.51
N ALA A 11 23.69 19.62 13.62
CA ALA A 11 23.21 18.37 13.04
C ALA A 11 24.24 17.26 13.18
N VAL A 12 23.78 16.08 13.57
CA VAL A 12 24.58 14.85 13.53
C VAL A 12 24.57 14.34 12.10
N GLU A 13 25.74 14.28 11.45
CA GLU A 13 25.88 13.62 10.16
C GLU A 13 25.47 12.15 10.28
N PRO A 14 24.74 11.57 9.30
CA PRO A 14 24.32 10.19 9.42
C PRO A 14 25.55 9.27 9.49
N GLY A 15 25.79 8.72 10.68
CA GLY A 15 26.75 7.63 10.88
C GLY A 15 26.37 6.44 10.00
N ARG A 16 27.37 5.68 9.54
CA ARG A 16 27.15 4.42 8.82
C ARG A 16 26.18 3.54 9.62
N MET A 17 25.07 3.15 8.98
CA MET A 17 24.05 2.29 9.59
C MET A 17 24.68 1.03 10.17
N THR A 18 24.40 0.75 11.45
CA THR A 18 24.86 -0.48 12.09
C THR A 18 23.89 -1.63 11.79
N PRO A 19 24.31 -2.90 11.88
CA PRO A 19 23.40 -4.05 11.72
C PRO A 19 22.20 -4.04 12.67
N LYS A 20 22.33 -3.44 13.86
CA LYS A 20 21.22 -3.26 14.81
C LYS A 20 20.21 -2.23 14.33
N ASP A 21 20.66 -1.16 13.68
CA ASP A 21 19.76 -0.15 13.09
C ASP A 21 19.00 -0.72 11.91
N ILE A 22 19.64 -1.57 11.11
CA ILE A 22 19.00 -2.31 10.01
C ILE A 22 17.94 -3.26 10.57
N ALA A 23 18.26 -4.01 11.64
CA ALA A 23 17.31 -4.91 12.27
C ALA A 23 16.12 -4.18 12.91
N ASN A 24 16.37 -3.08 13.63
CA ASN A 24 15.31 -2.26 14.22
C ASN A 24 14.42 -1.61 13.15
N ARG A 25 15.02 -1.15 12.04
CA ARG A 25 14.27 -0.61 10.90
C ARG A 25 13.43 -1.69 10.23
N ALA A 26 14.00 -2.87 9.98
CA ALA A 26 13.25 -4.00 9.45
C ALA A 26 12.11 -4.41 10.41
N LEU A 27 12.33 -4.44 11.72
CA LEU A 27 11.27 -4.70 12.70
C LEU A 27 10.16 -3.63 12.64
N SER A 28 10.53 -2.35 12.52
CA SER A 28 9.56 -1.25 12.37
C SER A 28 8.80 -1.30 11.05
N GLU A 29 9.41 -1.79 9.97
CA GLU A 29 8.77 -1.97 8.66
C GLU A 29 7.71 -3.08 8.66
N HIS A 30 7.67 -3.92 9.70
CA HIS A 30 6.64 -4.95 9.89
C HIS A 30 5.67 -4.62 11.05
N ASP A 31 5.79 -3.43 11.65
CA ASP A 31 4.93 -2.95 12.73
C ASP A 31 3.67 -2.28 12.16
N PRO A 32 2.46 -2.79 12.46
CA PRO A 32 1.20 -2.16 12.05
C PRO A 32 1.08 -0.70 12.49
N ALA A 33 1.72 -0.29 13.58
CA ALA A 33 1.67 1.10 14.04
C ALA A 33 2.28 2.08 13.02
N VAL A 34 3.25 1.64 12.21
CA VAL A 34 3.81 2.44 11.11
C VAL A 34 2.77 2.63 10.01
N LEU A 35 1.92 1.63 9.74
CA LEU A 35 0.83 1.76 8.77
C LEU A 35 -0.17 2.82 9.24
N ASP A 36 -0.54 2.81 10.53
CA ASP A 36 -1.44 3.81 11.10
C ASP A 36 -0.89 5.22 10.96
N GLN A 37 0.39 5.42 11.24
CA GLN A 37 1.03 6.73 11.08
C GLN A 37 1.01 7.21 9.62
N LEU A 38 1.26 6.31 8.66
CA LEU A 38 1.22 6.63 7.24
C LEU A 38 -0.19 6.97 6.76
N LEU A 39 -1.20 6.20 7.21
CA LEU A 39 -2.59 6.42 6.83
C LEU A 39 -3.22 7.64 7.50
N ALA A 40 -2.67 8.10 8.62
CA ALA A 40 -3.08 9.34 9.28
C ALA A 40 -2.56 10.61 8.59
N LEU A 41 -1.65 10.48 7.61
CA LEU A 41 -1.16 11.63 6.86
C LEU A 41 -2.30 12.26 6.04
N PRO A 42 -2.34 13.61 5.91
CA PRO A 42 -3.36 14.27 5.11
C PRO A 42 -3.38 13.75 3.66
N GLN A 43 -4.58 13.40 3.18
CA GLN A 43 -4.82 12.94 1.81
C GLN A 43 -4.05 11.65 1.43
N ALA A 44 -3.64 10.85 2.42
CA ALA A 44 -3.00 9.56 2.17
C ALA A 44 -3.86 8.70 1.22
N HIS A 45 -3.20 8.05 0.27
CA HIS A 45 -3.81 7.08 -0.64
C HIS A 45 -3.21 5.69 -0.40
N LEU A 46 -4.04 4.76 0.05
CA LEU A 46 -3.70 3.35 0.13
C LEU A 46 -4.13 2.63 -1.15
N VAL A 47 -3.15 2.12 -1.90
CA VAL A 47 -3.36 1.21 -3.03
C VAL A 47 -3.08 -0.22 -2.56
N VAL A 48 -4.03 -1.11 -2.77
CA VAL A 48 -3.97 -2.50 -2.29
C VAL A 48 -3.92 -3.46 -3.47
N ASP A 49 -2.91 -4.32 -3.50
CA ASP A 49 -2.88 -5.49 -4.37
C ASP A 49 -3.77 -6.59 -3.77
N GLY A 50 -4.99 -6.67 -4.30
CA GLY A 50 -6.07 -7.43 -3.71
C GLY A 50 -5.75 -8.92 -3.59
N TYR A 51 -5.35 -9.59 -4.67
CA TYR A 51 -5.08 -11.03 -4.60
C TYR A 51 -3.82 -11.36 -3.84
N ASN A 52 -2.82 -10.49 -3.86
CA ASN A 52 -1.64 -10.68 -3.05
C ASN A 52 -1.99 -10.68 -1.54
N VAL A 53 -2.80 -9.71 -1.11
CA VAL A 53 -3.30 -9.64 0.26
C VAL A 53 -4.19 -10.83 0.61
N THR A 54 -5.17 -11.17 -0.24
CA THR A 54 -6.10 -12.24 0.09
C THR A 54 -5.46 -13.63 0.08
N LYS A 55 -4.56 -13.91 -0.87
CA LYS A 55 -3.79 -15.16 -0.92
C LYS A 55 -2.80 -15.26 0.26
N THR A 56 -2.34 -14.15 0.81
CA THR A 56 -1.53 -14.13 2.04
C THR A 56 -2.37 -14.44 3.29
N GLY A 57 -3.57 -13.84 3.41
CA GLY A 57 -4.35 -13.90 4.65
C GLY A 57 -5.32 -15.07 4.77
N TYR A 58 -5.95 -15.48 3.66
CA TYR A 58 -7.00 -16.49 3.67
C TYR A 58 -7.08 -17.23 2.32
N PRO A 59 -5.97 -17.88 1.88
CA PRO A 59 -5.86 -18.48 0.55
C PRO A 59 -6.87 -19.59 0.27
N GLN A 60 -7.37 -20.25 1.33
CA GLN A 60 -8.30 -21.38 1.21
C GLN A 60 -9.74 -20.97 0.91
N MET A 61 -10.07 -19.66 0.96
CA MET A 61 -11.40 -19.19 0.63
C MET A 61 -11.61 -19.11 -0.89
N PRO A 62 -12.83 -19.32 -1.40
CA PRO A 62 -13.16 -19.01 -2.80
C PRO A 62 -12.85 -17.55 -3.15
N LEU A 63 -12.32 -17.27 -4.34
CA LEU A 63 -11.87 -15.93 -4.75
C LEU A 63 -12.93 -14.84 -4.54
N GLU A 64 -14.21 -15.14 -4.78
CA GLU A 64 -15.29 -14.17 -4.52
C GLU A 64 -15.40 -13.81 -3.03
N LYS A 65 -15.38 -14.81 -2.14
CA LYS A 65 -15.41 -14.59 -0.70
C LYS A 65 -14.15 -13.87 -0.21
N GLN A 66 -13.00 -14.16 -0.83
CA GLN A 66 -11.76 -13.43 -0.59
C GLN A 66 -11.95 -11.93 -0.86
N ARG A 67 -12.44 -11.58 -2.06
CA ARG A 67 -12.68 -10.19 -2.47
C ARG A 67 -13.65 -9.48 -1.53
N LEU A 68 -14.82 -10.08 -1.26
CA LEU A 68 -15.84 -9.48 -0.40
C LEU A 68 -15.31 -9.23 1.02
N ARG A 69 -14.57 -10.19 1.58
CA ARG A 69 -13.95 -10.05 2.90
C ARG A 69 -12.95 -8.89 2.92
N LEU A 70 -12.03 -8.84 1.96
CA LEU A 70 -11.03 -7.77 1.88
C LEU A 70 -11.69 -6.40 1.78
N LEU A 71 -12.66 -6.26 0.86
CA LEU A 71 -13.33 -4.98 0.62
C LEU A 71 -14.09 -4.49 1.85
N GLY A 72 -14.73 -5.38 2.61
CA GLY A 72 -15.37 -5.03 3.87
C GLY A 72 -14.38 -4.50 4.92
N GLN A 73 -13.23 -5.17 5.06
CA GLN A 73 -12.17 -4.73 5.99
C GLN A 73 -11.55 -3.39 5.56
N LEU A 74 -11.31 -3.21 4.25
CA LEU A 74 -10.80 -1.95 3.71
C LEU A 74 -11.78 -0.79 3.88
N ALA A 75 -13.09 -1.04 3.79
CA ALA A 75 -14.09 0.00 4.04
C ALA A 75 -14.09 0.48 5.50
N GLN A 76 -13.92 -0.45 6.45
CA GLN A 76 -13.75 -0.08 7.85
C GLN A 76 -12.46 0.71 8.07
N LEU A 77 -11.35 0.30 7.44
CA LEU A 77 -10.08 1.02 7.52
C LEU A 77 -10.19 2.44 6.95
N ALA A 78 -10.83 2.59 5.78
CA ALA A 78 -11.09 3.89 5.16
C ALA A 78 -11.94 4.79 6.07
N ALA A 79 -12.97 4.24 6.70
CA ALA A 79 -13.82 5.00 7.63
C ALA A 79 -13.08 5.44 8.90
N GLN A 80 -12.13 4.64 9.40
CA GLN A 80 -11.32 4.95 10.59
C GLN A 80 -10.23 5.99 10.32
N THR A 81 -9.60 5.92 9.14
CA THR A 81 -8.41 6.71 8.82
C THR A 81 -8.70 7.94 7.96
N GLY A 82 -9.82 7.93 7.22
CA GLY A 82 -10.12 8.95 6.22
C GLY A 82 -9.24 8.88 4.97
N ALA A 83 -8.35 7.87 4.86
CA ALA A 83 -7.50 7.67 3.70
C ALA A 83 -8.33 7.32 2.45
N GLU A 84 -7.88 7.78 1.28
CA GLU A 84 -8.39 7.24 0.02
C GLU A 84 -7.92 5.79 -0.09
N VAL A 85 -8.82 4.87 -0.45
CA VAL A 85 -8.47 3.45 -0.62
C VAL A 85 -8.85 2.97 -2.01
N THR A 86 -7.87 2.42 -2.72
CA THR A 86 -8.06 1.76 -4.01
C THR A 86 -7.57 0.31 -3.93
N CYS A 87 -8.48 -0.65 -4.13
CA CYS A 87 -8.15 -2.06 -4.21
C CYS A 87 -8.09 -2.50 -5.68
N VAL A 88 -6.94 -3.05 -6.09
CA VAL A 88 -6.70 -3.54 -7.45
C VAL A 88 -6.68 -5.06 -7.44
N PHE A 89 -7.49 -5.67 -8.31
CA PHE A 89 -7.45 -7.11 -8.55
C PHE A 89 -6.98 -7.39 -9.98
N ASP A 90 -6.27 -8.52 -10.15
CA ASP A 90 -5.92 -9.00 -11.50
C ASP A 90 -7.20 -9.45 -12.23
N GLY A 91 -7.47 -8.84 -13.39
CA GLY A 91 -8.60 -9.19 -14.24
C GLY A 91 -8.48 -10.56 -14.91
N ALA A 92 -7.26 -11.11 -15.06
CA ALA A 92 -7.05 -12.44 -15.63
C ALA A 92 -7.58 -13.57 -14.72
N GLU A 93 -7.70 -13.30 -13.42
CA GLU A 93 -8.25 -14.22 -12.41
C GLU A 93 -9.80 -14.19 -12.39
N LEU A 94 -10.44 -13.47 -13.31
CA LEU A 94 -11.88 -13.43 -13.45
C LEU A 94 -12.38 -14.43 -14.49
N ALA A 95 -13.21 -15.38 -14.06
CA ALA A 95 -13.91 -16.29 -14.96
C ALA A 95 -15.08 -15.63 -15.72
N ALA A 96 -15.62 -14.52 -15.19
CA ALA A 96 -16.73 -13.76 -15.76
C ALA A 96 -16.68 -12.31 -15.27
N PRO A 97 -17.39 -11.37 -15.93
CA PRO A 97 -17.54 -10.00 -15.44
C PRO A 97 -18.05 -10.00 -14.00
N VAL A 98 -17.32 -9.36 -13.10
CA VAL A 98 -17.68 -9.31 -11.68
C VAL A 98 -18.59 -8.11 -11.42
N LEU A 99 -19.85 -8.39 -11.11
CA LEU A 99 -20.79 -7.40 -10.57
C LEU A 99 -20.53 -7.25 -9.06
N LEU A 100 -19.47 -6.52 -8.71
CA LEU A 100 -19.22 -6.08 -7.34
C LEU A 100 -19.76 -4.66 -7.18
N ALA A 101 -20.62 -4.45 -6.18
CA ALA A 101 -20.89 -3.12 -5.65
C ALA A 101 -19.82 -2.79 -4.61
N PRO A 102 -18.87 -1.88 -4.89
CA PRO A 102 -17.85 -1.53 -3.92
C PRO A 102 -18.50 -0.94 -2.66
N PRO A 103 -18.03 -1.29 -1.45
CA PRO A 103 -18.46 -0.58 -0.26
C PRO A 103 -18.04 0.90 -0.35
N ARG A 104 -18.81 1.77 0.32
CA ARG A 104 -18.46 3.20 0.38
C ARG A 104 -17.06 3.38 0.95
N GLY A 105 -16.30 4.32 0.38
CA GLY A 105 -14.94 4.62 0.81
C GLY A 105 -13.85 3.75 0.17
N VAL A 106 -14.21 2.74 -0.64
CA VAL A 106 -13.23 1.91 -1.35
C VAL A 106 -13.49 1.95 -2.85
N ARG A 107 -12.50 2.39 -3.62
CA ARG A 107 -12.47 2.24 -5.08
C ARG A 107 -11.97 0.84 -5.41
N VAL A 108 -12.63 0.16 -6.35
CA VAL A 108 -12.22 -1.19 -6.79
C VAL A 108 -11.93 -1.15 -8.28
N LEU A 109 -10.75 -1.62 -8.66
CA LEU A 109 -10.30 -1.69 -10.03
C LEU A 109 -9.90 -3.13 -10.38
N PHE A 110 -10.24 -3.54 -11.59
CA PHE A 110 -9.73 -4.77 -12.19
C PHE A 110 -8.79 -4.39 -13.33
N SER A 111 -7.64 -5.07 -13.43
CA SER A 111 -6.76 -4.87 -14.57
C SER A 111 -7.45 -5.30 -15.88
N LYS A 112 -7.11 -4.63 -16.98
CA LYS A 112 -7.63 -4.99 -18.31
C LYS A 112 -6.92 -6.25 -18.83
N PRO A 113 -7.54 -7.01 -19.75
CA PRO A 113 -6.83 -8.09 -20.44
C PRO A 113 -5.49 -7.62 -21.03
N GLY A 114 -4.42 -8.37 -20.79
CA GLY A 114 -3.06 -8.03 -21.22
C GLY A 114 -2.32 -7.01 -20.33
N VAL A 115 -2.93 -6.54 -19.24
CA VAL A 115 -2.29 -5.69 -18.23
C VAL A 115 -2.34 -6.39 -16.88
N THR A 116 -1.20 -6.49 -16.20
CA THR A 116 -1.13 -7.08 -14.85
C THR A 116 -1.66 -6.09 -13.81
N ALA A 117 -2.10 -6.61 -12.66
CA ALA A 117 -2.44 -5.75 -11.51
C ALA A 117 -1.24 -4.86 -11.11
N ASP A 118 -0.03 -5.42 -11.13
CA ASP A 118 1.23 -4.74 -10.83
C ASP A 118 1.45 -3.52 -11.71
N GLU A 119 1.25 -3.65 -13.03
CA GLU A 119 1.43 -2.53 -13.94
C GLU A 119 0.35 -1.46 -13.73
N LEU A 120 -0.89 -1.87 -13.46
CA LEU A 120 -1.96 -0.92 -13.12
C LEU A 120 -1.63 -0.18 -11.81
N ILE A 121 -1.11 -0.85 -10.79
CA ILE A 121 -0.67 -0.22 -9.53
C ILE A 121 0.45 0.79 -9.81
N ARG A 122 1.46 0.43 -10.61
CA ARG A 122 2.53 1.36 -11.00
C ARG A 122 1.99 2.57 -11.77
N GLN A 123 0.99 2.39 -12.63
CA GLN A 123 0.32 3.50 -13.33
C GLN A 123 -0.44 4.41 -12.36
N LEU A 124 -1.16 3.85 -11.39
CA LEU A 124 -1.86 4.62 -10.36
C LEU A 124 -0.87 5.47 -9.56
N VAL A 125 0.22 4.87 -9.07
CA VAL A 125 1.24 5.58 -8.30
C VAL A 125 1.86 6.73 -9.12
N ARG A 126 2.21 6.50 -10.38
CA ARG A 126 2.78 7.55 -11.26
C ARG A 126 1.81 8.68 -11.58
N ALA A 127 0.50 8.42 -11.50
CA ALA A 127 -0.52 9.42 -11.75
C ALA A 127 -0.81 10.31 -10.53
N GLU A 128 -0.33 9.94 -9.34
CA GLU A 128 -0.55 10.72 -8.13
C GLU A 128 0.21 12.05 -8.15
N PRO A 129 -0.37 13.14 -7.60
CA PRO A 129 0.31 14.41 -7.51
C PRO A 129 1.62 14.31 -6.70
N PRO A 130 2.68 15.03 -7.11
CA PRO A 130 3.92 15.07 -6.33
C PRO A 130 3.67 15.50 -4.88
N GLY A 131 4.28 14.78 -3.94
CA GLY A 131 4.17 15.05 -2.49
C GLY A 131 2.96 14.45 -1.80
N ARG A 132 2.01 13.85 -2.54
CA ARG A 132 0.91 13.09 -1.92
C ARG A 132 1.46 11.80 -1.30
N PRO A 133 1.13 11.47 -0.04
CA PRO A 133 1.51 10.18 0.55
C PRO A 133 0.77 9.02 -0.14
N VAL A 134 1.51 8.13 -0.78
CA VAL A 134 0.97 6.93 -1.43
C VAL A 134 1.56 5.69 -0.76
N ILE A 135 0.70 4.80 -0.28
CA ILE A 135 1.08 3.54 0.38
C ILE A 135 0.62 2.41 -0.53
N VAL A 136 1.49 1.43 -0.80
CA VAL A 136 1.16 0.28 -1.64
C VAL A 136 1.32 -1.01 -0.85
N ALA A 137 0.22 -1.73 -0.63
CA ALA A 137 0.24 -3.02 0.04
C ALA A 137 0.36 -4.16 -0.98
N SER A 138 1.52 -4.80 -1.04
CA SER A 138 1.78 -6.03 -1.82
C SER A 138 2.93 -6.82 -1.18
N THR A 139 3.06 -8.10 -1.52
CA THR A 139 4.26 -8.93 -1.22
C THR A 139 5.16 -9.12 -2.43
N ASP A 140 4.78 -8.59 -3.59
CA ASP A 140 5.60 -8.66 -4.79
C ASP A 140 6.76 -7.64 -4.69
N ARG A 141 8.00 -8.13 -4.81
CA ARG A 141 9.21 -7.30 -4.73
C ARG A 141 9.38 -6.39 -5.94
N GLU A 142 8.98 -6.83 -7.13
CA GLU A 142 9.06 -6.02 -8.34
C GLU A 142 8.08 -4.84 -8.25
N VAL A 143 6.88 -5.08 -7.72
CA VAL A 143 5.93 -4.00 -7.41
C VAL A 143 6.53 -3.06 -6.39
N ALA A 144 7.03 -3.59 -5.25
CA ALA A 144 7.59 -2.78 -4.19
C ALA A 144 8.73 -1.87 -4.68
N ASP A 145 9.65 -2.40 -5.46
CA ASP A 145 10.74 -1.62 -6.05
C ASP A 145 10.23 -0.58 -7.06
N GLY A 146 9.29 -0.97 -7.93
CA GLY A 146 8.73 -0.09 -8.94
C GLY A 146 7.98 1.11 -8.34
N VAL A 147 7.18 0.87 -7.31
CA VAL A 147 6.40 1.93 -6.64
C VAL A 147 7.28 2.79 -5.74
N ALA A 148 8.31 2.22 -5.10
CA ALA A 148 9.29 2.98 -4.34
C ALA A 148 10.06 3.98 -5.22
N ARG A 149 10.49 3.56 -6.42
CA ARG A 149 11.13 4.46 -7.39
C ARG A 149 10.20 5.58 -7.85
N ALA A 150 8.89 5.35 -7.83
CA ALA A 150 7.87 6.34 -8.17
C ALA A 150 7.44 7.21 -6.98
N GLY A 151 8.06 7.05 -5.80
CA GLY A 151 7.82 7.89 -4.62
C GLY A 151 6.75 7.36 -3.65
N ALA A 152 6.19 6.18 -3.88
CA ALA A 152 5.28 5.54 -2.94
C ALA A 152 6.02 4.73 -1.87
N ARG A 153 5.31 4.43 -0.78
CA ARG A 153 5.78 3.59 0.32
C ARG A 153 5.24 2.17 0.17
N PRO A 154 6.05 1.18 -0.23
CA PRO A 154 5.61 -0.21 -0.20
C PRO A 154 5.47 -0.69 1.25
N VAL A 155 4.44 -1.49 1.51
CA VAL A 155 4.21 -2.18 2.79
C VAL A 155 3.82 -3.63 2.51
N ALA A 156 4.25 -4.54 3.39
CA ALA A 156 3.96 -5.96 3.23
C ALA A 156 2.46 -6.23 3.41
N SER A 157 1.88 -7.12 2.59
CA SER A 157 0.49 -7.56 2.77
C SER A 157 0.20 -8.11 4.16
N ALA A 158 1.18 -8.77 4.80
CA ALA A 158 1.06 -9.26 6.17
C ALA A 158 0.87 -8.13 7.19
N MET A 159 1.48 -6.97 6.99
CA MET A 159 1.33 -5.80 7.85
C MET A 159 -0.07 -5.20 7.72
N LEU A 160 -0.58 -5.08 6.48
CA LEU A 160 -1.97 -4.69 6.25
C LEU A 160 -2.94 -5.68 6.90
N LEU A 161 -2.75 -7.00 6.71
CA LEU A 161 -3.61 -8.02 7.29
C LEU A 161 -3.66 -7.97 8.82
N LYS A 162 -2.51 -7.75 9.48
CA LYS A 162 -2.46 -7.55 10.94
C LYS A 162 -3.27 -6.32 11.37
N ARG A 163 -3.25 -5.25 10.56
CA ARG A 163 -4.01 -4.02 10.84
C ARG A 163 -5.52 -4.16 10.59
N LEU A 164 -5.92 -5.10 9.73
CA LEU A 164 -7.32 -5.39 9.42
C LEU A 164 -7.97 -6.42 10.38
N ALA A 165 -7.19 -6.98 11.30
CA ALA A 165 -7.60 -8.03 12.24
C ALA A 165 -8.23 -7.46 13.52
#